data_AF-V6Z5H4-F1
#
_entry.id   AF-V6Z5H4-F1
#
_cell.length_a   1.000
_cell.length_b   1.000
_cell.length_c   1.000
_cell.angle_alpha   90.00
_cell.angle_beta   90.00
_cell.angle_gamma   90.00
#
_symmetry.space_group_name_H-M   'P 1'
#
loop_
_entity.id
_entity.type
_entity.pdbx_description
1 polymer ?
#
loop_
_entity_poly.entity_id
_entity_poly.type
_entity_poly.pdbx_seq_one_letter_code
_entity_poly.pdbx_strand_id
1 'polypeptide(L)' 'MSEQSLTERLFELRRKYIDDPVSEELKQGTFEQSKRIKKKLMTLEMERCQLKMAHRDHRHVDERIASLKQACRSKNEGG' A
#
# COMPACT_ATOMS: atom_id res chain seq x y z
N MET A 1 -35.62 1.33 -24.30
CA MET A 1 -34.15 1.42 -24.34
C MET A 1 -33.72 0.89 -25.69
N SER A 2 -33.19 1.74 -26.57
CA SER A 2 -32.68 1.29 -27.87
C SER A 2 -31.41 0.47 -27.65
N GLU A 3 -31.14 -0.52 -28.50
CA GLU A 3 -29.92 -1.34 -28.41
C GLU A 3 -28.64 -0.49 -28.44
N GLN A 4 -28.69 0.64 -29.14
CA GLN A 4 -27.63 1.65 -29.20
C GLN A 4 -27.33 2.31 -27.84
N SER A 5 -28.36 2.55 -27.01
CA SER A 5 -28.17 3.11 -25.66
C SER A 5 -27.53 2.10 -24.69
N LEU A 6 -27.75 0.81 -24.91
CA LEU A 6 -27.16 -0.26 -24.10
C LEU A 6 -25.69 -0.45 -24.43
N THR A 7 -25.32 -0.41 -25.70
CA THR A 7 -23.92 -0.51 -26.13
C THR A 7 -23.10 0.70 -25.69
N GLU A 8 -23.64 1.92 -25.78
CA GLU A 8 -22.99 3.11 -25.22
C GLU A 8 -22.78 2.98 -23.71
N ARG A 9 -23.80 2.53 -22.98
CA ARG A 9 -23.71 2.37 -21.53
C ARG A 9 -22.68 1.30 -21.14
N LEU A 10 -22.61 0.20 -21.86
CA LEU A 10 -21.61 -0.85 -21.65
C LEU A 10 -20.20 -0.36 -21.98
N PHE A 11 -20.06 0.47 -23.01
CA PHE A 11 -18.77 1.06 -23.38
C PHE A 11 -18.28 2.05 -22.31
N GLU A 12 -19.16 2.92 -21.80
CA GLU A 12 -18.84 3.81 -20.67
C GLU A 12 -18.41 3.05 -19.42
N LEU A 13 -19.13 1.96 -19.09
CA LEU A 13 -18.81 1.12 -17.94
C LEU A 13 -17.46 0.41 -18.12
N ARG A 14 -17.19 -0.14 -19.31
CA ARG A 14 -15.91 -0.76 -19.64
C ARG A 14 -14.77 0.25 -19.51
N ARG A 15 -14.94 1.44 -20.07
CA ARG A 15 -13.92 2.50 -20.01
C ARG A 15 -13.63 2.94 -18.57
N LYS A 16 -14.66 2.98 -17.72
CA LYS A 16 -14.54 3.39 -16.32
C LYS A 16 -13.86 2.35 -15.42
N TYR A 17 -14.07 1.06 -15.67
CA TYR A 17 -13.65 0.01 -14.73
C TYR A 17 -12.56 -0.92 -15.25
N ILE A 18 -12.40 -1.03 -16.57
CA ILE A 18 -11.46 -1.97 -17.21
C ILE A 18 -10.33 -1.21 -17.90
N ASP A 19 -10.68 -0.16 -18.66
CA ASP A 19 -9.70 0.55 -19.48
C ASP A 19 -9.16 1.83 -18.82
N ASP A 20 -9.45 2.12 -17.54
CA ASP A 20 -8.95 3.31 -16.85
C ASP A 20 -7.48 3.10 -16.42
N PRO A 21 -6.50 3.67 -17.15
CA PRO A 21 -5.08 3.49 -16.84
C PRO A 21 -4.71 4.18 -15.51
N VAL A 22 -5.50 5.16 -15.06
CA VAL A 22 -5.27 5.86 -13.80
C VAL A 22 -5.43 4.91 -12.61
N SER A 23 -6.37 3.95 -12.70
CA SER A 23 -6.58 2.94 -11.66
C SER A 23 -5.42 1.95 -11.57
N GLU A 24 -4.87 1.51 -12.71
CA GLU A 24 -3.70 0.63 -12.75
C GLU A 24 -2.42 1.33 -12.26
N GLU A 25 -2.16 2.56 -12.67
CA GLU A 25 -1.02 3.35 -12.17
C GLU A 25 -1.11 3.61 -10.66
N LEU A 26 -2.31 3.85 -10.13
CA LEU A 26 -2.53 4.02 -8.69
C LEU A 26 -2.28 2.70 -7.93
N LYS A 27 -2.74 1.56 -8.46
CA LYS A 27 -2.48 0.23 -7.89
C LYS A 27 -0.99 -0.14 -7.94
N GLN A 28 -0.30 0.19 -9.01
CA GLN A 28 1.13 -0.09 -9.15
C GLN A 28 1.97 0.84 -8.25
N GLY A 29 1.58 2.12 -8.14
CA GLY A 29 2.17 3.08 -7.22
C GLY A 29 1.99 2.67 -5.75
N THR A 30 0.80 2.22 -5.36
CA THR A 30 0.52 1.72 -4.01
C THR A 30 1.25 0.41 -3.70
N PHE A 31 1.41 -0.48 -4.68
CA PHE A 31 2.20 -1.71 -4.54
C PHE A 31 3.69 -1.42 -4.30
N GLU A 32 4.30 -0.53 -5.10
CA GLU A 32 5.72 -0.17 -4.93
C GLU A 32 5.97 0.60 -3.63
N GLN A 33 5.05 1.47 -3.20
CA GLN A 33 5.12 2.10 -1.88
C GLN A 33 5.06 1.06 -0.76
N SER A 34 4.14 0.10 -0.85
CA SER A 34 4.01 -0.99 0.13
C SER A 34 5.28 -1.84 0.21
N LYS A 35 5.90 -2.14 -0.93
CA LYS A 35 7.17 -2.87 -1.02
C LYS A 35 8.32 -2.11 -0.33
N ARG A 36 8.40 -0.78 -0.52
CA ARG A 36 9.39 0.08 0.16
C ARG A 36 9.18 0.09 1.68
N ILE A 37 7.94 0.19 2.14
CA ILE A 37 7.62 0.18 3.58
C ILE A 37 7.96 -1.18 4.19
N LYS A 38 7.59 -2.29 3.54
CA LYS A 38 7.95 -3.66 3.99
C LYS A 38 9.46 -3.83 4.14
N LYS A 39 10.25 -3.37 3.17
CA LYS A 39 11.72 -3.42 3.25
C LYS A 39 12.25 -2.64 4.46
N LYS A 40 11.78 -1.41 4.67
CA LYS A 40 12.17 -0.59 5.83
C LYS A 40 11.81 -1.26 7.15
N LEU A 41 10.62 -1.86 7.24
CA LEU A 41 10.17 -2.59 8.42
C LEU A 41 11.08 -3.78 8.72
N MET A 42 11.45 -4.54 7.70
CA MET A 42 12.35 -5.69 7.84
C MET A 42 13.73 -5.27 8.36
N THR A 43 14.30 -4.18 7.84
CA THR A 43 15.57 -3.64 8.34
C THR A 43 15.51 -3.23 9.82
N LEU A 44 14.43 -2.57 10.24
CA LEU A 44 14.24 -2.17 11.65
C LEU A 44 14.04 -3.38 12.56
N GLU A 45 13.34 -4.42 12.11
CA GLU A 45 13.17 -5.66 12.89
C GLU A 45 14.50 -6.42 13.03
N MET A 46 15.37 -6.37 12.01
CA MET A 46 16.74 -6.90 12.11
C MET A 46 17.59 -6.12 13.12
N GLU A 47 17.57 -4.78 13.06
CA GLU A 47 18.28 -3.91 14.01
C GLU A 47 17.81 -4.15 15.45
N ARG A 48 16.49 -4.24 15.65
CA ARG A 48 15.88 -4.58 16.94
C ARG A 48 16.34 -5.95 17.44
N CYS A 49 16.41 -6.95 16.58
CA CYS A 49 16.90 -8.28 16.94
C CYS A 49 18.36 -8.22 17.41
N GLN A 50 19.22 -7.52 16.67
CA GLN A 50 20.63 -7.33 17.04
C GLN A 50 20.78 -6.59 18.38
N LEU A 51 20.00 -5.52 18.61
CA LEU A 51 20.02 -4.77 19.87
C LEU A 51 19.55 -5.62 21.06
N LYS A 52 18.51 -6.44 20.87
CA LYS A 52 18.04 -7.39 21.88
C LYS A 52 19.10 -8.43 22.21
N MET A 53 19.76 -9.00 21.20
CA MET A 53 20.86 -9.94 21.41
C MET A 53 22.04 -9.30 22.14
N ALA A 54 22.30 -8.01 21.89
CA ALA A 54 23.35 -7.25 22.55
C ALA A 54 22.93 -6.68 23.94
N HIS A 55 21.72 -6.98 24.42
CA HIS A 55 21.13 -6.40 25.63
C HIS A 55 21.18 -4.86 25.66
N ARG A 56 21.08 -4.21 24.50
CA ARG A 56 21.05 -2.76 24.35
C ARG A 56 19.62 -2.26 24.28
N ASP A 57 19.45 -0.97 24.55
CA ASP A 57 18.16 -0.30 24.41
C ASP A 57 17.69 -0.35 22.95
N HIS A 58 16.43 -0.73 22.76
CA HIS A 58 15.75 -0.88 21.47
C HIS A 58 14.43 -0.12 21.42
N ARG A 59 14.10 0.68 22.45
CA ARG A 59 12.83 1.43 22.54
C ARG A 59 12.60 2.35 21.35
N HIS A 60 13.64 3.06 20.93
CA HIS A 60 13.56 3.95 19.75
C HIS A 60 13.27 3.18 18.45
N VAL A 61 13.77 1.94 18.32
CA VAL A 61 13.48 1.10 17.14
C VAL A 61 12.04 0.58 17.21
N ASP A 62 11.55 0.21 18.39
CA ASP A 62 10.15 -0.18 18.61
C ASP A 62 9.17 0.96 18.26
N GLU A 63 9.47 2.19 18.67
CA GLU A 63 8.67 3.39 18.34
C GLU A 63 8.61 3.63 16.82
N ARG A 64 9.74 3.50 16.11
CA ARG A 64 9.80 3.64 14.65
C ARG A 64 9.02 2.53 13.94
N ILE A 65 9.11 1.30 14.44
CA ILE A 65 8.32 0.16 13.93
C ILE A 65 6.82 0.41 14.12
N ALA A 66 6.41 0.89 15.30
CA ALA A 66 5.02 1.20 15.61
C ALA A 66 4.47 2.29 14.68
N SER A 67 5.22 3.38 14.50
CA SER A 67 4.87 4.49 13.60
C SER A 67 4.73 4.02 12.15
N LEU A 68 5.67 3.19 11.64
CA LEU A 68 5.59 2.63 10.29
C LEU A 68 4.40 1.68 10.11
N LYS A 69 4.09 0.85 11.12
CA LYS A 69 2.91 -0.04 11.10
C LYS A 69 1.62 0.76 11.07
N GLN A 70 1.54 1.86 11.82
CA GLN A 70 0.37 2.75 11.82
C GLN A 70 0.20 3.46 10.47
N ALA A 71 1.28 4.03 9.93
CA ALA A 71 1.26 4.68 8.62
C ALA A 71 0.85 3.74 7.47
N CYS A 72 1.12 2.44 7.61
CA CYS A 72 0.68 1.43 6.65
C CYS A 72 -0.82 1.10 6.78
N ARG A 73 -1.37 1.11 8.00
CA ARG A 73 -2.80 0.82 8.25
C ARG A 73 -3.69 1.98 7.83
N SER A 74 -3.34 3.21 8.17
CA SER A 74 -4.13 4.41 7.83
C SER A 74 -4.26 4.68 6.32
N LYS A 75 -3.39 4.09 5.49
CA LYS A 75 -3.47 4.19 4.03
C LYS A 75 -4.41 3.16 3.38
N ASN A 76 -4.84 2.15 4.13
CA ASN A 76 -5.69 1.08 3.61
C ASN A 76 -7.19 1.34 3.82
N GLU A 77 -7.56 2.43 4.51
CA GLU A 77 -8.95 2.84 4.80
C GLU A 77 -9.43 4.03 3.95
N GLY A 78 -8.62 4.49 2.99
CA GLY A 78 -8.91 5.65 2.14
C GLY A 78 -9.06 5.33 0.64
N GLY A 79 -9.39 4.09 0.28
CA GLY A 79 -9.57 3.64 -1.10
C GLY A 79 -10.95 3.05 -1.35
#